data_AF-A0A285RE24-F1
#
_entry.id   AF-A0A285RE24-F1
#
_cell.length_a   1.000
_cell.length_b   1.000
_cell.length_c   1.000
_cell.angle_alpha   90.00
_cell.angle_beta   90.00
_cell.angle_gamma   90.00
#
_symmetry.space_group_name_H-M   'P 1'
#
loop_
_entity.id
_entity.type
_entity.pdbx_description
1 polymer ?
#
loop_
_entity_poly.entity_id
_entity_poly.type
_entity_poly.pdbx_seq_one_letter_code
_entity_poly.pdbx_strand_id
1 'polypeptide(L)'
;MNKSQARKILGLDGSEDKREIKKKYRKLMHEHHPDNSDSDDSKLAAKINTAYELIMKYYDDDTRGSQSSGSQSMGVARAKTSRPKHKPWSAKENKNAFCARPILHEVEDFNGNNLGTIEIARGKYIWTKDEEFSMFLKSLYETSKELIDNARPSLFFELPEIIKQKYLADITYLLTGQFIDSTLTLNELALVEADSYKVNAMVELEPGASPPKPGSMLYPAGVSNHRLFLRNKVGEIIGYLSFKDDRLYYVVIPLFEQKKAQVKMVVADDIQKTRRGNKYVDLDLWIRILPTETSAVESTNNQIQALLDKYAHEGF
;
A
#
# COMPACT_ATOMS: atom_id res chain seq x y z
N MET A 1 -12.99 -34.42 -24.50
CA MET A 1 -11.50 -34.49 -24.45
C MET A 1 -11.10 -34.97 -23.05
N ASN A 2 -10.13 -35.89 -22.94
CA ASN A 2 -9.71 -36.44 -21.65
C ASN A 2 -8.38 -35.82 -21.14
N LYS A 3 -7.99 -36.06 -19.87
CA LYS A 3 -6.80 -35.46 -19.22
C LYS A 3 -5.50 -35.71 -20.00
N SER A 4 -5.29 -36.94 -20.48
CA SER A 4 -4.10 -37.30 -21.27
C SER A 4 -4.04 -36.56 -22.61
N GLN A 5 -5.17 -36.45 -23.32
CA GLN A 5 -5.28 -35.68 -24.56
C GLN A 5 -5.04 -34.18 -24.32
N ALA A 6 -5.58 -33.61 -23.24
CA ALA A 6 -5.38 -32.21 -22.89
C ALA A 6 -3.91 -31.89 -22.55
N ARG A 7 -3.21 -32.79 -21.84
CA ARG A 7 -1.77 -32.66 -21.60
C ARG A 7 -0.99 -32.68 -22.91
N LYS A 8 -1.33 -33.58 -23.83
CA LYS A 8 -0.67 -33.65 -25.14
C LYS A 8 -0.87 -32.37 -25.96
N ILE A 9 -2.06 -31.79 -25.94
CA ILE A 9 -2.37 -30.52 -26.63
C ILE A 9 -1.57 -29.34 -26.06
N LEU A 10 -1.35 -29.32 -24.74
CA LEU A 10 -0.57 -28.28 -24.07
C LEU A 10 0.94 -28.55 -24.02
N GLY A 11 1.40 -29.67 -24.59
CA GLY A 11 2.80 -30.09 -24.53
C GLY A 11 3.28 -30.39 -23.10
N LEU A 12 2.41 -30.96 -22.27
CA LEU A 12 2.70 -31.28 -20.87
C LEU A 12 3.14 -32.74 -20.67
N ASP A 13 4.18 -32.95 -19.87
CA ASP A 13 4.81 -34.26 -19.61
C ASP A 13 4.28 -34.97 -18.36
N GLY A 14 3.62 -34.26 -17.44
CA GLY A 14 3.11 -34.89 -16.21
C GLY A 14 3.59 -34.22 -14.93
N SER A 15 4.76 -33.57 -14.98
CA SER A 15 5.51 -33.11 -13.82
C SER A 15 5.39 -31.62 -13.54
N GLU A 16 4.73 -30.88 -14.43
CA GLU A 16 4.75 -29.42 -14.40
C GLU A 16 3.96 -28.80 -13.25
N ASP A 17 4.43 -27.67 -12.73
CA ASP A 17 3.68 -26.90 -11.73
C ASP A 17 2.67 -25.94 -12.39
N LYS A 18 1.70 -25.42 -11.62
CA LYS A 18 0.60 -24.54 -12.10
C LYS A 18 1.12 -23.33 -12.90
N ARG A 19 2.30 -22.82 -12.53
CA ARG A 19 2.98 -21.71 -13.23
C ARG A 19 3.47 -22.12 -14.62
N GLU A 20 4.01 -23.32 -14.77
CA GLU A 20 4.54 -23.83 -16.04
C GLU A 20 3.42 -24.17 -17.03
N ILE A 21 2.30 -24.70 -16.54
CA ILE A 21 1.09 -24.94 -17.33
C ILE A 21 0.56 -23.63 -17.92
N LYS A 22 0.47 -22.58 -17.09
CA LYS A 22 0.07 -21.24 -17.55
C LYS A 22 1.03 -20.68 -18.59
N LYS A 23 2.33 -20.90 -18.41
CA LYS A 23 3.37 -20.44 -19.35
C LYS A 23 3.23 -21.12 -20.71
N LYS A 24 3.09 -22.45 -20.75
CA LYS A 24 2.91 -23.23 -21.99
C LYS A 24 1.60 -22.88 -22.71
N TYR A 25 0.50 -22.73 -21.97
CA TYR A 25 -0.79 -22.29 -22.52
C TYR A 25 -0.70 -20.90 -23.19
N ARG A 26 -0.08 -19.92 -22.50
CA ARG A 26 0.06 -18.56 -23.05
C ARG A 26 0.90 -18.55 -24.33
N LYS A 27 1.96 -19.37 -24.39
CA LYS A 27 2.78 -19.52 -25.60
C LYS A 27 1.94 -20.06 -26.77
N LEU A 28 1.19 -21.14 -26.55
CA LEU A 28 0.33 -21.74 -27.58
C LEU A 28 -0.78 -20.78 -28.06
N MET A 29 -1.37 -20.00 -27.15
CA MET A 29 -2.39 -19.02 -27.51
C MET A 29 -1.84 -17.80 -28.25
N HIS A 30 -0.58 -17.46 -28.03
CA HIS A 30 0.10 -16.42 -28.81
C HIS A 30 0.40 -16.92 -30.23
N GLU A 31 0.80 -18.18 -30.38
CA GLU A 31 1.09 -18.79 -31.69
C GLU A 31 -0.18 -19.00 -32.52
N HIS A 32 -1.27 -19.43 -31.89
CA HIS A 32 -2.50 -19.84 -32.58
C HIS A 32 -3.70 -18.93 -32.32
N HIS A 33 -3.49 -17.66 -31.97
CA HIS A 33 -4.61 -16.73 -31.75
C HIS A 33 -5.41 -16.55 -33.05
N PRO A 34 -6.76 -16.55 -33.02
CA PRO A 34 -7.58 -16.34 -34.22
C PRO A 34 -7.31 -15.00 -34.93
N ASP A 35 -6.69 -14.03 -34.27
CA ASP A 35 -6.29 -12.75 -34.86
C ASP A 35 -5.03 -12.84 -35.74
N ASN A 36 -4.29 -13.96 -35.71
CA ASN A 36 -3.09 -14.19 -36.53
C ASN A 36 -3.38 -14.77 -37.93
N SER A 37 -4.64 -14.68 -38.39
CA SER A 37 -5.09 -14.87 -39.78
C SER A 37 -4.94 -16.27 -40.39
N ASP A 38 -5.66 -17.26 -39.84
CA ASP A 38 -6.15 -18.41 -40.63
C ASP A 38 -7.37 -19.10 -39.99
N SER A 39 -8.30 -19.60 -40.81
CA SER A 39 -9.60 -20.13 -40.32
C SER A 39 -9.49 -21.42 -39.48
N ASP A 40 -8.38 -22.17 -39.64
CA ASP A 40 -8.12 -23.38 -38.85
C ASP A 40 -7.48 -23.07 -37.48
N ASP A 41 -6.81 -21.93 -37.32
CA ASP A 41 -6.25 -21.50 -36.03
C ASP A 41 -7.34 -21.14 -35.02
N SER A 42 -8.51 -20.70 -35.47
CA SER A 42 -9.68 -20.48 -34.59
C SER A 42 -10.15 -21.78 -33.91
N LYS A 43 -10.18 -22.89 -34.65
CA LYS A 43 -10.53 -24.21 -34.10
C LYS A 43 -9.43 -24.75 -33.19
N LEU A 44 -8.17 -24.42 -33.48
CA LEU A 44 -7.03 -24.84 -32.68
C LEU A 44 -6.96 -24.06 -31.35
N ALA A 45 -7.18 -22.74 -31.38
CA ALA A 45 -7.33 -21.90 -30.19
C ALA A 45 -8.44 -22.40 -29.26
N ALA A 46 -9.61 -22.74 -29.83
CA ALA A 46 -10.71 -23.30 -29.05
C ALA A 46 -10.33 -24.64 -28.38
N LYS A 47 -9.58 -25.50 -29.07
CA LYS A 47 -9.05 -26.76 -28.51
C LYS A 47 -8.01 -26.51 -27.41
N ILE A 48 -7.12 -25.54 -27.59
CA ILE A 48 -6.11 -25.13 -26.59
C ILE A 48 -6.79 -24.60 -25.32
N ASN A 49 -7.78 -23.72 -25.47
CA ASN A 49 -8.58 -23.20 -24.35
C ASN A 49 -9.28 -24.32 -23.59
N THR A 50 -9.97 -25.22 -24.32
CA THR A 50 -10.64 -26.38 -23.71
C THR A 50 -9.63 -27.27 -22.96
N ALA A 51 -8.40 -27.39 -23.45
CA ALA A 51 -7.37 -28.22 -22.83
C ALA A 51 -6.84 -27.61 -21.55
N TYR A 52 -6.59 -26.30 -21.57
CA TYR A 52 -6.15 -25.56 -20.41
C TYR A 52 -7.22 -25.52 -19.30
N GLU A 53 -8.48 -25.26 -19.62
CA GLU A 53 -9.58 -25.30 -18.66
C GLU A 53 -9.69 -26.67 -17.98
N LEU A 54 -9.61 -27.75 -18.76
CA LEU A 54 -9.69 -29.11 -18.24
C LEU A 54 -8.52 -29.45 -17.32
N ILE A 55 -7.29 -29.06 -17.68
CA ILE A 55 -6.12 -29.27 -16.82
C ILE A 55 -6.19 -28.45 -15.54
N MET A 56 -6.56 -27.17 -15.63
CA MET A 56 -6.67 -26.30 -14.44
C MET A 56 -7.78 -26.77 -13.50
N LYS A 57 -8.89 -27.32 -14.03
CA LYS A 57 -9.92 -27.95 -13.21
C LYS A 57 -9.38 -29.12 -12.40
N TYR A 58 -8.53 -29.97 -12.97
CA TYR A 58 -7.89 -31.07 -12.23
C TYR A 58 -6.86 -30.57 -11.20
N TYR A 59 -6.11 -29.49 -11.49
CA TYR A 59 -5.21 -28.88 -10.49
C TYR A 59 -5.99 -28.28 -9.31
N ASP A 60 -7.12 -27.63 -9.60
CA ASP A 60 -7.98 -27.05 -8.57
C ASP A 60 -8.76 -28.14 -7.80
N ASP A 61 -9.05 -29.30 -8.40
CA ASP A 61 -9.63 -30.49 -7.71
C ASP A 61 -8.59 -31.20 -6.82
N ASP A 62 -7.35 -31.42 -7.31
CA ASP A 62 -6.26 -32.03 -6.51
C ASP A 62 -5.88 -31.16 -5.30
N THR A 63 -6.10 -29.85 -5.39
CA THR A 63 -5.86 -28.91 -4.28
C THR A 63 -7.08 -28.66 -3.40
N ARG A 64 -8.27 -29.18 -3.77
CA ARG A 64 -9.54 -29.00 -3.05
C ARG A 64 -10.20 -30.33 -2.72
N GLY A 65 -9.41 -31.28 -2.21
CA GLY A 65 -9.92 -32.43 -1.48
C GLY A 65 -10.58 -32.04 -0.15
N SER A 66 -11.67 -31.27 -0.19
CA SER A 66 -12.86 -31.37 0.66
C SER A 66 -13.84 -30.23 0.33
N GLN A 67 -15.11 -30.59 0.16
CA GLN A 67 -16.32 -29.74 0.15
C GLN A 67 -16.87 -29.24 -1.21
N SER A 68 -17.69 -30.14 -1.78
CA SER A 68 -19.08 -29.93 -2.23
C SER A 68 -19.42 -28.84 -3.27
N SER A 69 -19.58 -29.33 -4.50
CA SER A 69 -20.78 -29.21 -5.35
C SER A 69 -21.79 -28.08 -5.08
N GLY A 70 -21.85 -27.12 -6.01
CA GLY A 70 -22.94 -26.15 -6.15
C GLY A 70 -23.24 -25.88 -7.63
N SER A 71 -24.43 -26.31 -8.05
CA SER A 71 -25.02 -26.33 -9.39
C SER A 71 -24.98 -25.00 -10.18
N GLN A 72 -24.58 -25.06 -11.46
CA GLN A 72 -24.73 -23.99 -12.45
C GLN A 72 -26.17 -23.94 -12.99
N SER A 73 -26.81 -22.78 -12.95
CA SER A 73 -28.01 -22.48 -13.75
C SER A 73 -27.66 -21.54 -14.90
N MET A 74 -27.83 -22.03 -16.13
CA MET A 74 -27.69 -21.30 -17.38
C MET A 74 -28.83 -20.27 -17.55
N GLY A 75 -28.47 -19.00 -17.67
CA GLY A 75 -29.37 -17.92 -18.08
C GLY A 75 -28.69 -17.07 -19.16
N VAL A 76 -29.06 -17.29 -20.41
CA VAL A 76 -28.56 -16.55 -21.57
C VAL A 76 -29.27 -15.19 -21.63
N ALA A 77 -28.53 -14.10 -21.41
CA ALA A 77 -29.05 -12.74 -21.58
C ALA A 77 -28.08 -11.85 -22.37
N ARG A 78 -28.46 -11.69 -23.65
CA ARG A 78 -28.18 -10.63 -24.64
C ARG A 78 -27.25 -9.48 -24.19
N ALA A 79 -26.04 -9.45 -24.75
CA ALA A 79 -25.04 -8.41 -24.51
C ALA A 79 -25.49 -7.03 -25.07
N LYS A 80 -25.68 -6.06 -24.17
CA LYS A 80 -25.51 -4.64 -24.47
C LYS A 80 -24.09 -4.27 -24.12
N THR A 81 -23.36 -3.64 -25.05
CA THR A 81 -22.00 -3.13 -24.85
C THR A 81 -22.00 -1.98 -23.83
N SER A 82 -22.06 -2.32 -22.54
CA SER A 82 -21.70 -1.41 -21.47
C SER A 82 -20.18 -1.40 -21.36
N ARG A 83 -19.57 -0.21 -21.38
CA ARG A 83 -18.19 -0.01 -20.91
C ARG A 83 -18.01 -0.83 -19.61
N PRO A 84 -16.91 -1.60 -19.46
CA PRO A 84 -16.75 -2.45 -18.29
C PRO A 84 -16.84 -1.57 -17.07
N LYS A 85 -17.92 -1.74 -16.28
CA LYS A 85 -18.00 -1.14 -14.96
C LYS A 85 -16.82 -1.73 -14.20
N HIS A 86 -15.79 -0.92 -13.97
CA HIS A 86 -14.66 -1.31 -13.13
C HIS A 86 -15.25 -1.94 -11.88
N LYS A 87 -14.84 -3.18 -11.60
CA LYS A 87 -15.23 -3.86 -10.37
C LYS A 87 -14.90 -2.89 -9.23
N PRO A 88 -15.86 -2.51 -8.38
CA PRO A 88 -15.58 -1.56 -7.32
C PRO A 88 -14.41 -2.09 -6.50
N TRP A 89 -13.41 -1.22 -6.29
CA TRP A 89 -12.29 -1.54 -5.42
C TRP A 89 -12.85 -1.90 -4.04
N SER A 90 -12.47 -3.06 -3.50
CA SER A 90 -13.17 -3.67 -2.36
C SER A 90 -12.73 -3.16 -0.99
N ALA A 91 -11.91 -2.12 -0.92
CA ALA A 91 -11.43 -1.58 0.35
C ALA A 91 -12.48 -0.71 1.05
N LYS A 92 -12.35 -0.59 2.38
CA LYS A 92 -13.17 0.28 3.22
C LYS A 92 -13.05 1.74 2.75
N GLU A 93 -14.17 2.46 2.70
CA GLU A 93 -14.16 3.88 2.34
C GLU A 93 -14.19 4.79 3.57
N ASN A 94 -13.39 5.86 3.53
CA ASN A 94 -13.52 7.01 4.41
C ASN A 94 -14.31 8.13 3.73
N LYS A 95 -15.64 8.13 3.91
CA LYS A 95 -16.54 9.12 3.29
C LYS A 95 -16.19 10.58 3.63
N ASN A 96 -15.56 10.78 4.79
CA ASN A 96 -15.20 12.10 5.33
C ASN A 96 -13.83 12.60 4.86
N ALA A 97 -13.06 11.82 4.09
CA ALA A 97 -11.80 12.29 3.52
C ALA A 97 -12.03 13.53 2.62
N PHE A 98 -11.04 14.40 2.51
CA PHE A 98 -11.15 15.69 1.83
C PHE A 98 -11.57 15.54 0.36
N CYS A 99 -10.91 14.63 -0.36
CA CYS A 99 -11.16 14.34 -1.76
C CYS A 99 -11.00 12.84 -2.05
N ALA A 100 -11.36 12.42 -3.27
CA ALA A 100 -11.06 11.06 -3.76
C ALA A 100 -9.67 11.04 -4.39
N ARG A 101 -8.95 9.92 -4.24
CA ARG A 101 -7.64 9.70 -4.83
C ARG A 101 -7.70 8.58 -5.87
N PRO A 102 -6.79 8.56 -6.86
CA PRO A 102 -6.64 7.41 -7.74
C PRO A 102 -6.07 6.21 -6.97
N ILE A 103 -6.42 5.00 -7.40
CA ILE A 103 -5.76 3.76 -7.00
C ILE A 103 -4.84 3.38 -8.15
N LEU A 104 -3.53 3.41 -7.90
CA LEU A 104 -2.52 3.20 -8.92
C LEU A 104 -2.03 1.75 -8.92
N HIS A 105 -1.74 1.23 -10.10
CA HIS A 105 -1.12 -0.07 -10.28
C HIS A 105 0.06 0.06 -11.25
N GLU A 106 1.19 -0.53 -10.89
CA GLU A 106 2.32 -0.65 -11.80
C GLU A 106 2.01 -1.67 -12.89
N VAL A 107 2.31 -1.30 -14.13
CA VAL A 107 2.17 -2.19 -15.27
C VAL A 107 3.55 -2.64 -15.67
N GLU A 108 3.75 -3.93 -15.76
CA GLU A 108 5.00 -4.54 -16.22
C GLU A 108 4.80 -5.21 -17.59
N ASP A 109 5.85 -5.21 -18.40
CA ASP A 109 5.90 -6.01 -19.62
C ASP A 109 6.14 -7.51 -19.31
N PHE A 110 6.17 -8.34 -20.34
CA PHE A 110 6.41 -9.78 -20.20
C PHE A 110 7.80 -10.16 -19.64
N ASN A 111 8.74 -9.21 -19.66
CA ASN A 111 10.09 -9.36 -19.13
C ASN A 111 10.21 -8.82 -17.70
N GLY A 112 9.13 -8.27 -17.13
CA GLY A 112 9.12 -7.63 -15.81
C GLY A 112 9.67 -6.20 -15.83
N ASN A 113 9.80 -5.56 -16.99
CA ASN A 113 10.17 -4.16 -17.06
C ASN A 113 8.95 -3.29 -16.76
N ASN A 114 9.11 -2.31 -15.87
CA ASN A 114 8.07 -1.35 -15.54
C ASN A 114 7.75 -0.47 -16.77
N LEU A 115 6.51 -0.57 -17.26
CA LEU A 115 5.95 0.20 -18.37
C LEU A 115 5.28 1.51 -17.92
N GLY A 116 5.11 1.69 -16.62
CA GLY A 116 4.48 2.85 -15.99
C GLY A 116 3.37 2.46 -15.02
N THR A 117 2.55 3.45 -14.67
CA THR A 117 1.46 3.30 -13.71
C THR A 117 0.12 3.65 -14.36
N ILE A 118 -0.92 2.87 -14.05
CA ILE A 118 -2.29 3.13 -14.49
C ILE A 118 -3.23 3.35 -13.31
N GLU A 119 -4.26 4.18 -13.52
CA GLU A 119 -5.36 4.33 -12.57
C GLU A 119 -6.37 3.19 -12.78
N ILE A 120 -6.53 2.32 -11.78
CA ILE A 120 -7.46 1.16 -11.85
C ILE A 120 -8.81 1.42 -11.18
N ALA A 121 -8.86 2.43 -10.30
CA ALA A 121 -10.06 2.92 -9.62
C ALA A 121 -9.80 4.33 -9.09
N ARG A 122 -10.86 5.04 -8.67
CA ARG A 122 -10.77 6.30 -7.92
C ARG A 122 -11.86 6.35 -6.86
N GLY A 123 -11.50 6.80 -5.67
CA GLY A 123 -12.45 6.86 -4.55
C GLY A 123 -11.78 7.22 -3.24
N LYS A 124 -12.58 7.19 -2.16
CA LYS A 124 -12.10 7.51 -0.82
C LYS A 124 -11.63 6.26 -0.05
N TYR A 125 -10.86 5.40 -0.71
CA TYR A 125 -10.52 4.08 -0.19
C TYR A 125 -9.33 4.11 0.78
N ILE A 126 -9.55 3.59 1.99
CA ILE A 126 -8.49 3.33 2.98
C ILE A 126 -7.47 2.37 2.38
N TRP A 127 -6.20 2.65 2.61
CA TRP A 127 -5.10 1.80 2.20
C TRP A 127 -5.19 0.41 2.83
N THR A 128 -4.87 -0.60 2.04
CA THR A 128 -4.75 -2.01 2.45
C THR A 128 -3.58 -2.62 1.70
N LYS A 129 -3.07 -3.77 2.14
CA LYS A 129 -1.98 -4.49 1.46
C LYS A 129 -2.26 -4.92 0.01
N ASP A 130 -3.51 -4.85 -0.45
CA ASP A 130 -3.87 -5.10 -1.85
C ASP A 130 -3.38 -3.96 -2.78
N GLU A 131 -3.02 -2.80 -2.21
CA GLU A 131 -2.37 -1.67 -2.87
C GLU A 131 -0.91 -1.56 -2.40
N GLU A 132 0.02 -1.52 -3.34
CA GLU A 132 1.44 -1.33 -3.05
C GLU A 132 1.66 0.05 -2.39
N PHE A 133 2.49 0.11 -1.34
CA PHE A 133 2.55 1.30 -0.49
C PHE A 133 3.19 2.51 -1.20
N SER A 134 4.16 2.29 -2.08
CA SER A 134 4.74 3.38 -2.89
C SER A 134 3.72 3.94 -3.88
N MET A 135 2.88 3.09 -4.48
CA MET A 135 1.75 3.51 -5.32
C MET A 135 0.70 4.29 -4.52
N PHE A 136 0.43 3.87 -3.30
CA PHE A 136 -0.44 4.61 -2.38
C PHE A 136 0.11 6.02 -2.11
N LEU A 137 1.38 6.15 -1.72
CA LEU A 137 2.00 7.46 -1.49
C LEU A 137 2.03 8.32 -2.76
N LYS A 138 2.36 7.71 -3.91
CA LYS A 138 2.32 8.39 -5.21
C LYS A 138 0.93 8.93 -5.53
N SER A 139 -0.12 8.15 -5.29
CA SER A 139 -1.50 8.58 -5.54
C SER A 139 -1.88 9.82 -4.74
N LEU A 140 -1.40 9.92 -3.49
CA LEU A 140 -1.68 11.05 -2.60
C LEU A 140 -0.85 12.27 -2.98
N TYR A 141 0.39 12.07 -3.41
CA TYR A 141 1.22 13.14 -3.97
C TYR A 141 0.58 13.74 -5.24
N GLU A 142 0.15 12.90 -6.18
CA GLU A 142 -0.53 13.35 -7.40
C GLU A 142 -1.84 14.09 -7.08
N THR A 143 -2.63 13.55 -6.14
CA THR A 143 -3.85 14.22 -5.66
C THR A 143 -3.54 15.57 -5.02
N SER A 144 -2.50 15.67 -4.20
CA SER A 144 -2.08 16.93 -3.57
C SER A 144 -1.63 17.96 -4.60
N LYS A 145 -0.93 17.50 -5.65
CA LYS A 145 -0.54 18.35 -6.78
C LYS A 145 -1.75 18.86 -7.54
N GLU A 146 -2.73 18.01 -7.85
CA GLU A 146 -4.01 18.42 -8.45
C GLU A 146 -4.69 19.51 -7.61
N LEU A 147 -4.73 19.36 -6.27
CA LEU A 147 -5.32 20.37 -5.38
C LEU A 147 -4.58 21.71 -5.41
N ILE A 148 -3.26 21.70 -5.38
CA ILE A 148 -2.43 22.91 -5.43
C ILE A 148 -2.59 23.63 -6.77
N ASP A 149 -2.55 22.89 -7.89
CA ASP A 149 -2.70 23.46 -9.22
C ASP A 149 -4.11 24.05 -9.40
N ASN A 150 -5.15 23.47 -8.78
CA ASN A 150 -6.51 24.01 -8.76
C ASN A 150 -6.70 25.21 -7.83
N ALA A 151 -5.98 25.27 -6.71
CA ALA A 151 -6.04 26.41 -5.78
C ALA A 151 -5.43 27.68 -6.38
N ARG A 152 -4.50 27.52 -7.33
CA ARG A 152 -3.82 28.62 -8.02
C ARG A 152 -3.69 28.32 -9.52
N PRO A 153 -4.79 28.35 -10.30
CA PRO A 153 -4.74 28.12 -11.73
C PRO A 153 -3.83 29.17 -12.39
N SER A 154 -2.86 28.73 -13.19
CA SER A 154 -1.80 29.50 -13.85
C SER A 154 -1.98 31.02 -13.78
N LEU A 155 -1.46 31.63 -12.71
CA LEU A 155 -1.37 33.08 -12.59
C LEU A 155 -0.18 33.58 -13.40
N PHE A 156 -0.17 34.87 -13.74
CA PHE A 156 0.97 35.54 -14.38
C PHE A 156 2.26 35.46 -13.56
N PHE A 157 2.17 35.14 -12.26
CA PHE A 157 3.31 34.96 -11.35
C PHE A 157 3.30 33.57 -10.71
N GLU A 158 4.33 32.79 -11.03
CA GLU A 158 4.62 31.51 -10.41
C GLU A 158 5.41 31.73 -9.11
N LEU A 159 4.96 31.07 -8.04
CA LEU A 159 5.71 31.05 -6.78
C LEU A 159 6.99 30.24 -6.97
N PRO A 160 8.08 30.61 -6.26
CA PRO A 160 9.28 29.77 -6.18
C PRO A 160 8.95 28.31 -5.82
N GLU A 161 9.60 27.37 -6.51
CA GLU A 161 9.34 25.94 -6.35
C GLU A 161 9.50 25.46 -4.90
N ILE A 162 10.42 26.05 -4.13
CA ILE A 162 10.62 25.72 -2.71
C ILE A 162 9.38 26.01 -1.84
N ILE A 163 8.62 27.06 -2.18
CA ILE A 163 7.38 27.40 -1.48
C ILE A 163 6.30 26.40 -1.88
N LYS A 164 6.15 26.11 -3.19
CA LYS A 164 5.21 25.09 -3.68
C LYS A 164 5.45 23.73 -3.03
N GLN A 165 6.70 23.29 -2.94
CA GLN A 165 7.08 22.02 -2.33
C GLN A 165 6.74 21.94 -0.85
N LYS A 166 6.86 23.04 -0.10
CA LYS A 166 6.47 23.07 1.32
C LYS A 166 4.98 22.81 1.50
N TYR A 167 4.13 23.54 0.78
CA TYR A 167 2.68 23.32 0.82
C TYR A 167 2.30 21.91 0.33
N LEU A 168 2.96 21.44 -0.73
CA LEU A 168 2.73 20.10 -1.27
C LEU A 168 3.06 19.01 -0.23
N ALA A 169 4.16 19.14 0.49
CA ALA A 169 4.54 18.21 1.55
C ALA A 169 3.51 18.21 2.70
N ASP A 170 3.11 19.39 3.18
CA ASP A 170 2.15 19.52 4.28
C ASP A 170 0.77 18.95 3.91
N ILE A 171 0.27 19.27 2.70
CA ILE A 171 -1.02 18.75 2.20
C ILE A 171 -0.95 17.24 1.98
N THR A 172 0.13 16.73 1.39
CA THR A 172 0.32 15.29 1.17
C THR A 172 0.32 14.55 2.50
N TYR A 173 1.00 15.07 3.52
CA TYR A 173 1.02 14.48 4.85
C TYR A 173 -0.38 14.38 5.48
N LEU A 174 -1.12 15.50 5.48
CA LEU A 174 -2.47 15.55 6.03
C LEU A 174 -3.43 14.61 5.29
N LEU A 175 -3.37 14.59 3.96
CA LEU A 175 -4.18 13.67 3.15
C LEU A 175 -3.83 12.22 3.44
N THR A 176 -2.55 11.88 3.53
CA THR A 176 -2.12 10.50 3.83
C THR A 176 -2.75 9.96 5.11
N GLY A 177 -2.80 10.78 6.16
CA GLY A 177 -3.44 10.42 7.42
C GLY A 177 -4.93 10.11 7.32
N GLN A 178 -5.65 10.64 6.31
CA GLN A 178 -7.07 10.34 6.09
C GLN A 178 -7.32 8.97 5.46
N PHE A 179 -6.31 8.39 4.84
CA PHE A 179 -6.40 7.13 4.10
C PHE A 179 -5.71 5.97 4.80
N ILE A 180 -5.15 6.18 5.99
CA ILE A 180 -4.55 5.14 6.82
C ILE A 180 -5.44 4.89 8.04
N ASP A 181 -5.85 3.64 8.22
CA ASP A 181 -6.52 3.19 9.45
C ASP A 181 -5.46 2.57 10.37
N SER A 182 -5.10 3.29 11.45
CA SER A 182 -4.00 2.89 12.33
C SER A 182 -4.20 1.50 12.94
N THR A 183 -5.44 1.12 13.25
CA THR A 183 -5.73 -0.18 13.87
C THR A 183 -5.58 -1.29 12.84
N LEU A 184 -6.14 -1.10 11.64
CA LEU A 184 -6.01 -2.06 10.54
C LEU A 184 -4.53 -2.25 10.18
N THR A 185 -3.78 -1.17 9.98
CA THR A 185 -2.38 -1.25 9.60
C THR A 185 -1.51 -1.87 10.70
N LEU A 186 -1.72 -1.55 11.97
CA LEU A 186 -0.93 -2.16 13.06
C LEU A 186 -1.24 -3.66 13.22
N ASN A 187 -2.48 -4.10 12.97
CA ASN A 187 -2.79 -5.54 12.96
C ASN A 187 -2.03 -6.30 11.86
N GLU A 188 -1.68 -5.63 10.76
CA GLU A 188 -0.91 -6.23 9.66
C GLU A 188 0.61 -6.15 9.88
N LEU A 189 1.10 -5.08 10.51
CA LEU A 189 2.53 -4.77 10.59
C LEU A 189 3.18 -5.08 11.93
N ALA A 190 2.40 -5.19 13.00
CA ALA A 190 2.90 -5.36 14.36
C ALA A 190 2.59 -6.75 14.91
N LEU A 191 3.34 -7.16 15.93
CA LEU A 191 2.99 -8.31 16.76
C LEU A 191 1.96 -7.87 17.81
N VAL A 192 0.78 -8.48 17.79
CA VAL A 192 -0.29 -8.16 18.74
C VAL A 192 -0.03 -8.86 20.07
N GLU A 193 0.13 -8.08 21.15
CA GLU A 193 0.34 -8.54 22.53
C GLU A 193 -0.76 -7.98 23.44
N ALA A 194 -1.78 -8.80 23.71
CA ALA A 194 -2.95 -8.42 24.52
C ALA A 194 -3.65 -7.14 24.01
N ASP A 195 -3.49 -6.00 24.70
CA ASP A 195 -4.04 -4.69 24.34
C ASP A 195 -3.02 -3.76 23.69
N SER A 196 -1.87 -4.28 23.26
CA SER A 196 -0.76 -3.52 22.69
C SER A 196 -0.22 -4.12 21.39
N TYR A 197 0.43 -3.27 20.59
CA TYR A 197 1.11 -3.62 19.36
C TYR A 197 2.60 -3.47 19.56
N LYS A 198 3.34 -4.58 19.49
CA LYS A 198 4.80 -4.56 19.51
C LYS A 198 5.33 -4.39 18.09
N VAL A 199 6.12 -3.33 17.88
CA VAL A 199 6.78 -3.03 16.60
C VAL A 199 8.30 -2.94 16.80
N ASN A 200 9.04 -3.41 15.80
CA ASN A 200 10.49 -3.23 15.75
C ASN A 200 10.79 -1.79 15.34
N ALA A 201 11.41 -1.04 16.24
CA ALA A 201 11.77 0.35 16.01
C ALA A 201 13.27 0.55 16.26
N MET A 202 13.76 1.74 15.97
CA MET A 202 15.12 2.19 16.24
C MET A 202 15.09 3.62 16.77
N VAL A 203 16.11 4.02 17.50
CA VAL A 203 16.45 5.43 17.68
C VAL A 203 17.59 5.79 16.74
N GLU A 204 17.40 6.86 15.97
CA GLU A 204 18.48 7.52 15.25
C GLU A 204 19.09 8.57 16.19
N LEU A 205 20.35 8.38 16.56
CA LEU A 205 21.06 9.18 17.55
C LEU A 205 21.45 10.55 16.99
N GLU A 206 21.33 11.58 17.83
CA GLU A 206 21.87 12.90 17.53
C GLU A 206 23.41 12.85 17.42
N PRO A 207 24.03 13.74 16.61
CA PRO A 207 25.48 13.82 16.52
C PRO A 207 26.12 14.04 17.90
N GLY A 208 27.00 13.13 18.31
CA GLY A 208 27.68 13.19 19.61
C GLY A 208 26.91 12.60 20.79
N ALA A 209 25.67 12.10 20.58
CA ALA A 209 24.93 11.40 21.61
C ALA A 209 25.57 10.04 21.93
N SER A 210 25.63 9.68 23.21
CA SER A 210 26.09 8.36 23.64
C SER A 210 24.96 7.35 23.49
N PRO A 211 25.22 6.13 22.97
CA PRO A 211 24.19 5.12 22.81
C PRO A 211 23.62 4.72 24.17
N PRO A 212 22.28 4.66 24.32
CA PRO A 212 21.66 4.25 25.57
C PRO A 212 21.96 2.78 25.86
N LYS A 213 22.02 2.41 27.15
CA LYS A 213 22.32 1.04 27.56
C LYS A 213 21.15 0.10 27.20
N PRO A 214 21.43 -1.14 26.78
CA PRO A 214 20.40 -2.18 26.65
C PRO A 214 19.54 -2.32 27.90
N GLY A 215 18.24 -2.58 27.71
CA GLY A 215 17.24 -2.65 28.77
C GLY A 215 16.81 -1.30 29.36
N SER A 216 17.44 -0.19 28.99
CA SER A 216 17.02 1.13 29.46
C SER A 216 15.73 1.60 28.79
N MET A 217 14.93 2.38 29.53
CA MET A 217 13.68 2.95 29.01
C MET A 217 13.91 4.32 28.38
N LEU A 218 13.23 4.55 27.25
CA LEU A 218 13.15 5.85 26.59
C LEU A 218 11.74 6.40 26.64
N TYR A 219 11.64 7.73 26.58
CA TYR A 219 10.38 8.43 26.72
C TYR A 219 10.17 9.40 25.55
N PRO A 220 8.93 9.61 25.10
CA PRO A 220 8.61 10.70 24.18
C PRO A 220 9.06 12.05 24.76
N ALA A 221 9.82 12.82 23.99
CA ALA A 221 10.19 14.19 24.30
C ALA A 221 9.25 15.20 23.61
N GLY A 222 8.83 14.89 22.39
CA GLY A 222 7.90 15.71 21.59
C GLY A 222 7.97 15.35 20.12
N VAL A 223 6.98 15.79 19.33
CA VAL A 223 7.01 15.66 17.87
C VAL A 223 7.38 17.00 17.25
N SER A 224 8.33 17.00 16.33
CA SER A 224 8.71 18.17 15.53
C SER A 224 9.14 17.71 14.14
N ASN A 225 8.70 18.42 13.10
CA ASN A 225 8.94 18.06 11.69
C ASN A 225 8.63 16.59 11.38
N HIS A 226 7.48 16.10 11.86
CA HIS A 226 7.03 14.70 11.74
C HIS A 226 8.04 13.66 12.27
N ARG A 227 8.86 14.04 13.25
CA ARG A 227 9.78 13.15 13.96
C ARG A 227 9.47 13.17 15.45
N LEU A 228 9.37 11.98 16.05
CA LEU A 228 9.22 11.84 17.49
C LEU A 228 10.60 11.80 18.15
N PHE A 229 10.96 12.87 18.85
CA PHE A 229 12.18 12.93 19.64
C PHE A 229 12.05 12.10 20.91
N LEU A 230 13.13 11.44 21.29
CA LEU A 230 13.22 10.54 22.43
C LEU A 230 14.20 11.09 23.46
N ARG A 231 13.85 10.93 24.73
CA ARG A 231 14.69 11.30 25.86
C ARG A 231 14.93 10.14 26.82
N ASN A 232 16.05 10.19 27.52
CA ASN A 232 16.35 9.25 28.59
C ASN A 232 15.62 9.63 29.90
N LYS A 233 15.81 8.83 30.96
CA LYS A 233 15.21 9.05 32.28
C LYS A 233 15.63 10.39 32.94
N VAL A 234 16.83 10.89 32.61
CA VAL A 234 17.38 12.15 33.12
C VAL A 234 16.79 13.36 32.39
N GLY A 235 16.17 13.14 31.23
CA GLY A 235 15.52 14.17 30.41
C GLY A 235 16.34 14.64 29.22
N GLU A 236 17.51 14.05 28.97
CA GLU A 236 18.37 14.40 27.84
C GLU A 236 17.80 13.83 26.54
N ILE A 237 17.75 14.64 25.48
CA ILE A 237 17.36 14.21 24.14
C ILE A 237 18.52 13.41 23.55
N ILE A 238 18.24 12.18 23.14
CA ILE A 238 19.26 11.26 22.58
C ILE A 238 19.18 11.14 21.06
N GLY A 239 18.04 11.48 20.47
CA GLY A 239 17.71 11.15 19.09
C GLY A 239 16.22 11.17 18.83
N TYR A 240 15.82 10.58 17.71
CA TYR A 240 14.41 10.43 17.32
C TYR A 240 14.07 9.01 16.89
N LEU A 241 12.78 8.68 16.99
CA LEU A 241 12.23 7.38 16.61
C LEU A 241 12.33 7.17 15.10
N SER A 242 12.77 5.97 14.71
CA SER A 242 12.97 5.53 13.34
C SER A 242 12.46 4.10 13.16
N PHE A 243 12.10 3.76 11.92
CA PHE A 243 11.59 2.45 11.52
C PHE A 243 12.33 1.95 10.28
N LYS A 244 12.44 0.62 10.15
CA LYS A 244 12.90 -0.04 8.92
C LYS A 244 11.79 -0.14 7.87
N ASP A 245 10.55 -0.16 8.32
CA ASP A 245 9.35 -0.19 7.47
C ASP A 245 8.73 1.20 7.40
N ASP A 246 8.76 1.81 6.22
CA ASP A 246 8.33 3.18 6.01
C ASP A 246 6.85 3.39 6.34
N ARG A 247 6.04 2.33 6.25
CA ARG A 247 4.60 2.37 6.57
C ARG A 247 4.35 2.78 8.02
N LEU A 248 5.25 2.41 8.93
CA LEU A 248 5.10 2.72 10.35
C LEU A 248 5.20 4.22 10.66
N TYR A 249 5.92 5.03 9.86
CA TYR A 249 5.97 6.48 10.08
C TYR A 249 4.59 7.13 9.90
N TYR A 250 3.82 6.66 8.92
CA TYR A 250 2.50 7.20 8.61
C TYR A 250 1.38 6.69 9.54
N VAL A 251 1.72 5.77 10.45
CA VAL A 251 0.80 5.30 11.48
C VAL A 251 1.21 5.84 12.84
N VAL A 252 2.46 5.63 13.23
CA VAL A 252 2.94 5.89 14.58
C VAL A 252 3.09 7.38 14.83
N ILE A 253 3.69 8.15 13.92
CA ILE A 253 3.87 9.59 14.13
C ILE A 253 2.52 10.32 14.28
N PRO A 254 1.51 10.11 13.41
CA PRO A 254 0.20 10.72 13.59
C PRO A 254 -0.49 10.34 14.92
N LEU A 255 -0.32 9.10 15.40
CA LEU A 255 -0.87 8.70 16.71
C LEU A 255 -0.28 9.55 17.86
N PHE A 256 1.00 9.90 17.78
CA PHE A 256 1.64 10.77 18.77
C PHE A 256 1.24 12.24 18.62
N GLU A 257 1.21 12.77 17.39
CA GLU A 257 0.76 14.14 17.12
C GLU A 257 -0.66 14.38 17.65
N GLN A 258 -1.54 13.38 17.49
CA GLN A 258 -2.93 13.43 17.94
C GLN A 258 -3.12 12.99 19.40
N LYS A 259 -2.05 12.62 20.11
CA LYS A 259 -2.09 12.11 21.50
C LYS A 259 -3.02 10.90 21.68
N LYS A 260 -3.09 10.03 20.68
CA LYS A 260 -3.96 8.84 20.60
C LYS A 260 -3.26 7.54 20.97
N ALA A 261 -2.05 7.61 21.51
CA ALA A 261 -1.29 6.43 21.88
C ALA A 261 -0.59 6.59 23.22
N GLN A 262 -0.54 5.48 23.96
CA GLN A 262 0.43 5.26 25.03
C GLN A 262 1.51 4.32 24.54
N VAL A 263 2.72 4.52 25.02
CA VAL A 263 3.88 3.76 24.55
C VAL A 263 4.79 3.34 25.67
N LYS A 264 5.46 2.21 25.42
CA LYS A 264 6.62 1.76 26.18
C LYS A 264 7.75 1.53 25.17
N MET A 265 8.91 2.10 25.44
CA MET A 265 10.09 1.97 24.60
C MET A 265 11.25 1.47 25.44
N VAL A 266 11.81 0.32 25.06
CA VAL A 266 12.94 -0.32 25.75
C VAL A 266 14.04 -0.56 24.74
N VAL A 267 15.27 -0.19 25.09
CA VAL A 267 16.45 -0.48 24.27
C VAL A 267 16.65 -1.98 24.19
N ALA A 268 16.71 -2.53 22.97
CA ALA A 268 16.83 -3.96 22.76
C ALA A 268 18.20 -4.48 23.23
N ASP A 269 18.22 -5.73 23.72
CA ASP A 269 19.45 -6.42 24.12
C ASP A 269 20.26 -6.93 22.92
N ASP A 270 19.61 -7.08 21.77
CA ASP A 270 20.20 -7.68 20.58
C ASP A 270 21.04 -6.65 19.81
N ILE A 271 22.33 -6.60 20.12
CA ILE A 271 23.34 -5.98 19.24
C ILE A 271 23.55 -6.95 18.06
N GLN A 272 22.56 -7.09 17.17
CA GLN A 272 22.92 -7.40 15.80
C GLN A 272 23.75 -6.21 15.34
N LYS A 273 25.08 -6.38 15.40
CA LYS A 273 26.08 -5.51 14.79
C LYS A 273 25.85 -5.50 13.27
N THR A 274 24.71 -4.97 12.86
CA THR A 274 24.48 -4.61 11.48
C THR A 274 25.52 -3.53 11.18
N ARG A 275 26.15 -3.65 10.03
CA ARG A 275 27.30 -2.84 9.58
C ARG A 275 27.00 -1.33 9.43
N ARG A 276 25.90 -0.85 10.00
CA ARG A 276 25.53 0.57 10.07
C ARG A 276 26.18 1.09 11.35
N GLY A 277 27.00 2.12 11.23
CA GLY A 277 27.78 2.67 12.35
C GLY A 277 26.94 3.05 13.57
N ASN A 278 27.59 3.60 14.60
CA ASN A 278 27.04 3.99 15.91
C ASN A 278 25.86 4.99 15.90
N LYS A 279 25.14 5.17 14.78
CA LYS A 279 24.04 6.11 14.57
C LYS A 279 22.67 5.55 14.96
N TYR A 280 22.46 4.23 14.90
CA TYR A 280 21.16 3.62 15.20
C TYR A 280 21.25 2.64 16.36
N VAL A 281 20.22 2.62 17.21
CA VAL A 281 20.07 1.65 18.30
C VAL A 281 18.67 1.05 18.22
N ASP A 282 18.57 -0.28 18.19
CA ASP A 282 17.29 -0.99 18.09
C ASP A 282 16.47 -0.84 19.38
N LEU A 283 15.14 -0.71 19.22
CA LEU A 283 14.16 -0.53 20.28
C LEU A 283 13.01 -1.52 20.12
N ASP A 284 12.61 -2.12 21.23
CA ASP A 284 11.28 -2.69 21.35
C ASP A 284 10.28 -1.58 21.70
N LEU A 285 9.33 -1.33 20.79
CA LEU A 285 8.29 -0.33 20.96
C LEU A 285 6.92 -1.03 21.09
N TRP A 286 6.26 -0.85 22.22
CA TRP A 286 4.87 -1.23 22.42
C TRP A 286 3.98 0.00 22.30
N ILE A 287 2.91 -0.12 21.52
CA ILE A 287 1.93 0.93 21.27
C ILE A 287 0.56 0.46 21.71
N ARG A 288 -0.09 1.24 22.57
CA ARG A 288 -1.49 1.05 22.93
C ARG A 288 -2.31 2.20 22.41
N ILE A 289 -3.25 1.91 21.50
CA ILE A 289 -4.13 2.93 20.91
C ILE A 289 -5.20 3.30 21.94
N LEU A 290 -5.38 4.59 22.15
CA LEU A 290 -6.42 5.13 23.02
C LEU A 290 -7.72 5.34 22.24
N PRO A 291 -8.88 4.94 22.80
CA PRO A 291 -10.18 5.30 22.21
C PRO A 291 -10.28 6.83 22.11
N THR A 292 -10.67 7.36 20.95
CA THR A 292 -10.87 8.81 20.77
C THR A 292 -12.31 9.10 20.32
N GLU A 293 -12.88 10.19 20.81
CA GLU A 293 -14.11 10.78 20.29
C GLU A 293 -13.91 11.33 18.86
N THR A 294 -14.96 11.25 18.06
CA THR A 294 -14.99 11.27 16.58
C THR A 294 -14.55 12.59 15.92
N SER A 295 -14.26 13.66 16.67
CA SER A 295 -14.09 15.05 16.18
C SER A 295 -12.79 15.36 15.40
N ALA A 296 -11.94 14.37 15.13
CA ALA A 296 -10.60 14.60 14.57
C ALA A 296 -10.59 14.85 13.04
N VAL A 297 -11.51 14.27 12.27
CA VAL A 297 -11.47 14.32 10.80
C VAL A 297 -11.90 15.68 10.24
N GLU A 298 -12.89 16.33 10.87
CA GLU A 298 -13.33 17.68 10.50
C GLU A 298 -12.20 18.70 10.69
N SER A 299 -11.37 18.52 11.72
CA SER A 299 -10.17 19.34 11.94
C SER A 299 -9.15 19.18 10.81
N THR A 300 -8.91 17.96 10.30
CA THR A 300 -7.96 17.74 9.19
C THR A 300 -8.44 18.37 7.88
N ASN A 301 -9.72 18.24 7.53
CA ASN A 301 -10.26 18.88 6.33
C ASN A 301 -10.11 20.41 6.39
N ASN A 302 -10.40 21.00 7.55
CA ASN A 302 -10.22 22.45 7.75
C ASN A 302 -8.75 22.88 7.63
N GLN A 303 -7.80 22.06 8.11
CA GLN A 303 -6.36 22.33 7.95
C GLN A 303 -5.93 22.29 6.48
N ILE A 304 -6.38 21.27 5.72
CA ILE A 304 -6.09 21.17 4.28
C ILE A 304 -6.65 22.40 3.56
N GLN A 305 -7.90 22.78 3.84
CA GLN A 305 -8.51 23.96 3.22
C GLN A 305 -7.75 25.24 3.56
N ALA A 306 -7.38 25.45 4.82
CA ALA A 306 -6.61 26.62 5.24
C ALA A 306 -5.23 26.71 4.57
N LEU A 307 -4.56 25.57 4.34
CA LEU A 307 -3.30 25.53 3.59
C LEU A 307 -3.49 25.89 2.12
N LEU A 308 -4.55 25.37 1.48
CA LEU A 308 -4.89 25.69 0.09
C LEU A 308 -5.22 27.18 -0.07
N ASP A 309 -6.04 27.72 0.84
CA ASP A 309 -6.41 29.15 0.83
C ASP A 309 -5.17 30.02 1.03
N LYS A 310 -4.29 29.66 1.97
CA LYS A 310 -3.03 30.38 2.19
C LYS A 310 -2.12 30.33 0.97
N TYR A 311 -1.96 29.16 0.35
CA TYR A 311 -1.17 29.00 -0.88
C TYR A 311 -1.73 29.85 -2.04
N ALA A 312 -3.06 29.90 -2.19
CA ALA A 312 -3.71 30.70 -3.22
C ALA A 312 -3.37 32.20 -3.11
N HIS A 313 -3.22 32.71 -1.89
CA HIS A 313 -2.91 34.11 -1.60
C HIS A 313 -1.43 34.39 -1.32
N GLU A 314 -0.56 33.37 -1.34
CA GLU A 314 0.86 33.56 -1.07
C GLU A 314 1.49 34.51 -2.11
N GLY A 315 2.24 35.50 -1.64
CA GLY A 315 2.88 36.51 -2.49
C GLY A 315 1.98 37.64 -3.00
N PHE A 316 0.72 37.71 -2.55
CA PHE A 316 -0.18 38.85 -2.75
C PHE A 316 -0.25 39.76 -1.51
#